data_AF-A0A4P7LAG5-F1
#
_entry.id   AF-A0A4P7LAG5-F1
#
_cell.length_a   1.000
_cell.length_b   1.000
_cell.length_c   1.000
_cell.angle_alpha   90.00
_cell.angle_beta   90.00
_cell.angle_gamma   90.00
#
_symmetry.space_group_name_H-M   'P 1'
#
loop_
_entity.id
_entity.type
_entity.pdbx_description
1 polymer ?
#
loop_
_entity_poly.entity_id
_entity_poly.type
_entity_poly.pdbx_seq_one_letter_code
_entity_poly.pdbx_strand_id
1 'polypeptide(L)' 'MQEKARQQREAIIVGIPAETLESLDRIKAGLGSVLSLLEVESERLQACHGVHCLLAMIKTQLDLMAEELCPVA' A
#
# COMPACT_ATOMS: atom_id res chain seq x y z
N MET A 1 -26.28 -8.07 9.73
CA MET A 1 -25.25 -7.02 9.95
C MET A 1 -24.13 -7.04 8.92
N GLN A 2 -23.61 -8.21 8.51
CA GLN A 2 -22.53 -8.30 7.51
C GLN A 2 -22.91 -7.78 6.10
N GLU A 3 -24.14 -8.03 5.65
CA GLU A 3 -24.62 -7.59 4.33
C GLU A 3 -24.55 -6.08 4.11
N LYS A 4 -24.89 -5.30 5.15
CA LYS A 4 -24.89 -3.83 5.11
C LYS A 4 -23.47 -3.25 5.07
N ALA A 5 -22.53 -3.89 5.77
CA ALA A 5 -21.12 -3.52 5.75
C ALA A 5 -20.47 -3.81 4.38
N ARG A 6 -20.89 -4.91 3.74
CA ARG A 6 -20.45 -5.27 2.40
C ARG A 6 -20.99 -4.29 1.34
N GLN A 7 -22.28 -3.95 1.39
CA GLN A 7 -22.88 -2.95 0.50
C GLN A 7 -22.27 -1.55 0.69
N GLN A 8 -21.91 -1.17 1.92
CA GLN A 8 -21.18 0.08 2.16
C GLN A 8 -19.77 0.06 1.56
N ARG A 9 -19.03 -1.06 1.67
CA ARG A 9 -17.72 -1.21 1.02
C ARG A 9 -17.82 -1.08 -0.51
N GLU A 10 -18.80 -1.75 -1.12
CA GLU A 10 -19.03 -1.69 -2.57
C GLU A 10 -19.42 -0.26 -3.03
N ALA A 11 -20.24 0.46 -2.25
CA ALA A 11 -20.59 1.86 -2.54
C ALA A 11 -19.42 2.84 -2.35
N ILE A 12 -18.50 2.57 -1.43
CA ILE A 12 -17.28 3.38 -1.23
C ILE A 12 -16.35 3.23 -2.43
N ILE A 13 -16.19 2.01 -2.98
CA ILE A 13 -15.32 1.74 -4.14
C ILE A 13 -15.77 2.50 -5.40
N VAL A 14 -17.10 2.62 -5.61
CA VAL A 14 -17.67 3.41 -6.73
C VAL A 14 -17.47 4.93 -6.57
N GLY A 15 -17.13 5.40 -5.37
CA GLY A 15 -16.97 6.82 -5.05
C GLY A 15 -15.54 7.34 -4.98
N ILE A 16 -14.52 6.49 -5.18
CA ILE A 16 -13.12 6.92 -5.10
C ILE A 16 -12.74 7.63 -6.40
N PRO A 17 -12.32 8.91 -6.35
CA PRO A 17 -11.91 9.64 -7.54
C PRO A 17 -10.68 9.00 -8.19
N ALA A 18 -10.61 9.00 -9.53
CA ALA A 18 -9.52 8.40 -10.28
C ALA A 18 -8.15 9.02 -9.91
N GLU A 19 -8.11 10.32 -9.63
CA GLU A 19 -6.91 11.02 -9.16
C GLU A 19 -6.40 10.51 -7.80
N THR A 20 -7.30 9.98 -6.96
CA THR A 20 -6.94 9.39 -5.67
C THR A 20 -6.28 8.04 -5.87
N LEU A 21 -6.78 7.25 -6.83
CA LEU A 21 -6.19 5.96 -7.21
C LEU A 21 -4.81 6.15 -7.86
N GLU A 22 -4.68 7.13 -8.76
CA GLU A 22 -3.40 7.46 -9.37
C GLU A 22 -2.38 7.95 -8.33
N SER A 23 -2.83 8.76 -7.36
CA SER A 23 -1.98 9.19 -6.24
C SER A 23 -1.54 8.00 -5.39
N LEU A 24 -2.43 7.04 -5.12
CA LEU A 24 -2.11 5.82 -4.40
C LEU A 24 -1.07 4.97 -5.13
N ASP A 25 -1.19 4.80 -6.45
CA ASP A 25 -0.20 4.08 -7.25
C ASP A 25 1.16 4.76 -7.26
N ARG A 26 1.21 6.10 -7.35
CA ARG A 26 2.45 6.87 -7.23
C ARG A 26 3.10 6.68 -5.85
N ILE A 27 2.30 6.69 -4.77
CA ILE A 27 2.79 6.45 -3.41
C ILE A 27 3.34 5.03 -3.28
N LYS A 28 2.63 4.02 -3.80
CA LYS A 28 3.10 2.62 -3.81
C LYS A 28 4.44 2.50 -4.55
N ALA A 29 4.56 3.07 -5.74
CA ALA A 29 5.79 3.04 -6.52
C ALA A 29 6.93 3.75 -5.78
N GLY A 30 6.68 4.93 -5.21
CA GLY A 30 7.67 5.68 -4.44
C GLY A 30 8.16 4.92 -3.20
N LEU A 31 7.24 4.28 -2.47
CA LEU A 31 7.58 3.47 -1.30
C LEU A 31 8.39 2.22 -1.68
N GLY A 32 8.10 1.62 -2.84
CA GLY A 32 8.92 0.55 -3.42
C GLY A 32 10.36 1.01 -3.69
N SER A 33 10.55 2.18 -4.30
CA SER A 33 11.88 2.74 -4.54
C SER A 33 12.64 3.03 -3.24
N VAL A 34 11.96 3.56 -2.21
CA VAL A 34 12.57 3.80 -0.88
C VAL A 34 13.01 2.48 -0.24
N LEU A 35 12.21 1.42 -0.36
CA LEU A 35 12.57 0.10 0.12
C LEU A 35 13.82 -0.44 -0.57
N SER A 36 13.90 -0.35 -1.90
CA SER A 36 15.08 -0.78 -2.65
C SER A 36 16.35 -0.01 -2.25
N LEU A 37 16.24 1.29 -1.94
CA LEU A 37 17.36 2.07 -1.43
C LEU A 37 17.76 1.64 -0.01
N LEU A 38 16.78 1.36 0.84
CA LEU A 38 17.02 0.90 2.21
C LEU A 38 17.58 -0.52 2.26
N GLU A 39 17.23 -1.39 1.32
CA GLU A 39 17.75 -2.75 1.22
C GLU A 39 19.28 -2.72 1.11
N VAL A 40 19.82 -1.89 0.21
CA VAL A 40 21.27 -1.69 0.02
C VAL A 40 21.97 -1.19 1.29
N GLU A 41 21.34 -0.28 2.03
CA GLU A 41 21.90 0.26 3.29
C GLU A 41 21.68 -0.68 4.49
N SER A 42 20.66 -1.54 4.45
CA SER A 42 20.32 -2.49 5.53
C SER A 42 21.39 -3.57 5.72
N GLU A 43 22.06 -3.98 4.64
CA GLU A 43 23.18 -4.91 4.68
C GLU A 43 24.39 -4.33 5.42
N ARG A 44 24.49 -2.99 5.46
CA ARG A 44 25.63 -2.26 6.01
C ARG A 44 25.40 -1.78 7.44
N LEU A 45 24.15 -1.52 7.81
CA LEU A 45 23.77 -0.93 9.10
C LEU A 45 22.55 -1.66 9.69
N GLN A 46 22.72 -2.26 10.86
CA GLN A 46 21.64 -3.00 11.55
C GLN A 46 20.42 -2.12 11.87
N ALA A 47 20.61 -0.82 12.10
CA ALA A 47 19.51 0.13 12.29
C ALA A 47 18.66 0.29 11.00
N CYS A 48 19.28 0.25 9.82
CA CYS A 48 18.59 0.30 8.54
C CYS A 48 17.79 -0.98 8.27
N HIS A 49 18.25 -2.14 8.77
CA HIS A 49 17.51 -3.40 8.68
C HIS A 49 16.17 -3.35 9.43
N GLY A 50 16.14 -2.81 10.65
CA GLY A 50 14.88 -2.66 11.41
C GLY A 50 13.88 -1.74 10.70
N VAL A 51 14.37 -0.61 10.17
CA VAL A 51 13.55 0.34 9.40
C VAL A 51 13.05 -0.31 8.10
N HIS A 52 13.90 -1.01 7.37
CA HIS A 52 13.54 -1.74 6.15
C HIS A 52 12.40 -2.74 6.41
N CYS A 53 12.53 -3.58 7.45
CA CYS A 53 11.50 -4.56 7.79
C CYS A 53 10.15 -3.92 8.12
N LEU A 54 10.14 -2.84 8.91
CA LEU A 54 8.91 -2.11 9.24
C LEU A 54 8.29 -1.48 7.99
N LEU A 55 9.09 -0.86 7.14
CA LEU A 55 8.61 -0.21 5.92
C LEU A 55 8.07 -1.24 4.92
N ALA A 56 8.70 -2.43 4.84
CA ALA A 56 8.26 -3.54 4.00
C ALA A 56 6.88 -4.06 4.46
N MET A 57 6.68 -4.21 5.78
CA MET A 57 5.37 -4.58 6.33
C MET A 57 4.28 -3.55 6.00
N ILE A 58 4.60 -2.25 6.07
CA ILE A 58 3.65 -1.18 5.73
C ILE A 58 3.34 -1.21 4.23
N LYS A 59 4.35 -1.41 3.37
CA LYS A 59 4.16 -1.53 1.92
C LYS A 59 3.22 -2.67 1.56
N THR A 60 3.42 -3.86 2.15
CA THR A 60 2.54 -5.01 1.91
C THR A 60 1.09 -4.73 2.31
N GLN A 61 0.87 -4.08 3.47
CA GLN A 61 -0.49 -3.70 3.88
C GLN A 61 -1.11 -2.67 2.93
N LEU A 62 -0.31 -1.70 2.47
CA LEU A 62 -0.77 -0.70 1.50
C LEU A 62 -1.14 -1.35 0.16
N ASP A 63 -0.36 -2.32 -0.32
CA ASP A 63 -0.64 -3.03 -1.56
C ASP A 63 -1.94 -3.84 -1.47
N LEU A 64 -2.13 -4.59 -0.38
CA LEU A 64 -3.36 -5.34 -0.14
C LEU A 64 -4.58 -4.42 -0.06
N MET A 65 -4.48 -3.29 0.64
CA MET A 65 -5.56 -2.31 0.68
C MET A 65 -5.84 -1.71 -0.70
N ALA A 66 -4.80 -1.41 -1.48
CA ALA A 66 -4.97 -0.89 -2.83
C ALA A 66 -5.67 -1.90 -3.76
N GLU A 67 -5.34 -3.19 -3.65
CA GLU A 67 -6.02 -4.27 -4.36
C GLU A 67 -7.49 -4.42 -3.91
N GLU A 68 -7.79 -4.26 -2.63
CA GLU A 68 -9.18 -4.24 -2.13
C GLU A 68 -9.99 -3.05 -2.67
N LEU A 69 -9.35 -1.89 -2.88
CA LEU A 69 -9.99 -0.68 -3.38
C LEU A 69 -10.14 -0.68 -4.91
N CYS A 70 -9.23 -1.35 -5.62
CA CYS A 70 -9.25 -1.54 -7.06
C CYS A 70 -9.15 -3.02 -7.39
N PRO A 71 -10.24 -3.81 -7.22
CA PRO A 71 -10.25 -5.16 -7.74
C PRO A 71 -10.07 -5.04 -9.25
N VAL A 72 -8.93 -5.51 -9.77
CA VAL A 72 -8.72 -5.62 -11.21
C VAL A 72 -9.90 -6.41 -11.78
N ALA A 73 -10.65 -5.75 -12.67
CA ALA A 73 -11.84 -6.31 -13.31
C ALA A 73 -11.53 -7.57 -14.12
#